data_AF-A0A536ZAQ8-F1
#
_entry.id   AF-A0A536ZAQ8-F1
#
_cell.length_a   1.000
_cell.length_b   1.000
_cell.length_c   1.000
_cell.angle_alpha   90.00
_cell.angle_beta   90.00
_cell.angle_gamma   90.00
#
_symmetry.space_group_name_H-M   'P 1'
#
loop_
_entity.id
_entity.type
_entity.pdbx_description
1 polymer ?
#
loop_
_entity_poly.entity_id
_entity_poly.type
_entity_poly.pdbx_seq_one_letter_code
_entity_poly.pdbx_strand_id
1 'polypeptide(L)' 'MLSIVVNGSSRVCTDQATIADLIRELALEGKRVAIERNGEIVPKSRLADTPLANGDRIEVVRAVGGG' A
#
# COMPACT_ATOMS: atom_id res chain seq x y z
N MET A 1 -16.58 -0.66 -5.61
CA MET A 1 -15.19 -0.70 -6.13
C MET A 1 -14.48 0.58 -5.71
N LEU A 2 -13.24 0.48 -5.22
CA LEU A 2 -12.42 1.62 -4.81
C LEU A 2 -11.49 2.03 -5.94
N SER A 3 -11.35 3.32 -6.21
CA SER A 3 -10.32 3.85 -7.09
C SER A 3 -9.21 4.46 -6.25
N ILE A 4 -7.98 3.96 -6.41
CA ILE A 4 -6.79 4.45 -5.72
C ILE A 4 -5.70 4.79 -6.74
N VAL A 5 -4.66 5.48 -6.28
CA VAL A 5 -3.44 5.72 -7.06
C VAL A 5 -2.30 4.97 -6.39
N VAL A 6 -1.55 4.16 -7.14
CA VAL A 6 -0.40 3.42 -6.65
C VAL A 6 0.83 3.82 -7.46
N ASN A 7 1.84 4.40 -6.83
CA ASN A 7 3.05 4.92 -7.51
C ASN A 7 2.70 5.79 -8.73
N GLY A 8 1.73 6.68 -8.58
CA GLY A 8 1.24 7.55 -9.66
C GLY A 8 0.31 6.88 -10.70
N SER A 9 0.03 5.58 -10.61
CA SER A 9 -0.84 4.86 -11.55
C SER A 9 -2.20 4.52 -10.93
N SER A 10 -3.29 4.87 -11.61
CA SER A 10 -4.65 4.57 -11.15
C SER A 10 -4.93 3.07 -11.14
N ARG A 11 -5.59 2.61 -10.08
CA ARG A 11 -5.96 1.20 -9.87
C ARG A 11 -7.32 1.08 -9.23
N VAL A 12 -8.04 0.02 -9.61
CA VAL A 12 -9.33 -0.34 -8.99
C VAL A 12 -9.13 -1.53 -8.06
N CYS A 13 -9.66 -1.43 -6.84
CA CYS A 13 -9.63 -2.48 -5.83
C CYS A 13 -11.07 -2.82 -5.36
N THR A 14 -11.21 -3.96 -4.67
CA THR A 14 -12.47 -4.32 -4.03
C THR A 14 -12.73 -3.43 -2.80
N ASP A 15 -13.99 -3.27 -2.41
CA ASP A 15 -14.38 -2.37 -1.31
C ASP A 15 -13.91 -2.81 0.09
N GLN A 16 -13.38 -4.03 0.19
CA GLN A 16 -12.87 -4.61 1.43
C GLN A 16 -11.36 -4.88 1.37
N ALA A 17 -10.66 -4.39 0.33
CA ALA A 17 -9.23 -4.60 0.18
C ALA A 17 -8.44 -3.84 1.27
N THR A 18 -7.44 -4.52 1.83
CA THR A 18 -6.48 -3.93 2.76
C THR A 18 -5.18 -3.57 2.04
N ILE A 19 -4.30 -2.84 2.73
CA ILE A 19 -2.94 -2.60 2.21
C ILE A 19 -2.18 -3.93 2.05
N ALA A 20 -2.37 -4.90 2.95
CA ALA A 20 -1.76 -6.23 2.80
C ALA A 20 -2.22 -6.95 1.53
N ASP A 21 -3.51 -6.86 1.18
CA ASP A 21 -4.04 -7.45 -0.05
C ASP A 21 -3.43 -6.77 -1.29
N LEU A 22 -3.31 -5.45 -1.27
CA LEU A 22 -2.62 -4.70 -2.33
C LEU A 22 -1.16 -5.16 -2.49
N ILE A 23 -0.42 -5.33 -1.40
CA ILE A 23 0.98 -5.82 -1.43
C ILE A 23 1.05 -7.22 -2.07
N ARG A 24 0.12 -8.11 -1.72
CA ARG A 24 0.04 -9.46 -2.28
C ARG A 24 -0.23 -9.44 -3.78
N GLU A 25 -1.20 -8.64 -4.20
CA GLU A 25 -1.56 -8.49 -5.62
C GLU A 25 -0.42 -7.88 -6.45
N LEU A 26 0.38 -7.00 -5.85
CA LEU A 26 1.59 -6.44 -6.48
C LEU A 26 2.81 -7.37 -6.41
N ALA A 27 2.66 -8.57 -5.85
CA ALA A 27 3.75 -9.52 -5.60
C ALA A 27 4.92 -8.88 -4.84
N LEU A 28 4.61 -8.09 -3.81
CA LEU A 28 5.57 -7.36 -2.97
C LEU A 28 5.73 -7.98 -1.57
N GLU A 29 5.00 -9.05 -1.24
CA GLU A 29 5.15 -9.76 0.03
C GLU A 29 6.62 -10.19 0.25
N GLY A 30 7.14 -9.95 1.45
CA GLY A 30 8.52 -10.27 1.81
C GLY A 30 9.60 -9.34 1.23
N LYS A 31 9.27 -8.44 0.30
CA LYS A 31 10.24 -7.47 -0.24
C LYS A 31 10.59 -6.40 0.80
N ARG A 32 11.82 -5.88 0.73
CA ARG A 32 12.27 -4.73 1.53
C ARG A 32 11.71 -3.41 0.99
N VAL A 33 10.41 -3.22 1.16
CA VAL A 33 9.69 -2.01 0.82
C VAL A 33 8.95 -1.48 2.05
N ALA A 34 8.74 -0.18 2.09
CA ALA A 34 7.79 0.46 3.00
C ALA A 34 6.61 0.98 2.18
N ILE A 35 5.45 1.04 2.83
CA ILE A 35 4.23 1.55 2.22
C ILE A 35 3.90 2.89 2.86
N GLU A 36 3.69 3.89 2.03
CA GLU A 36 3.15 5.18 2.40
C GLU A 36 1.71 5.27 1.92
N ARG A 37 0.80 5.75 2.77
CA ARG A 37 -0.58 6.08 2.44
C ARG A 37 -0.78 7.57 2.67
N ASN A 38 -1.10 8.30 1.61
CA ASN A 38 -1.43 9.73 1.64
C ASN A 38 -0.34 10.60 2.32
N GLY A 39 0.94 10.27 2.16
CA GLY A 39 2.04 11.00 2.82
C GLY A 39 2.55 10.36 4.11
N GLU A 40 1.87 9.35 4.64
CA GLU A 40 2.21 8.74 5.93
C GLU A 40 2.63 7.28 5.81
N ILE A 41 3.77 6.91 6.40
CA ILE A 41 4.25 5.54 6.43
C ILE A 41 3.31 4.66 7.27
N VAL A 42 2.79 3.60 6.67
CA VAL A 42 1.98 2.60 7.36
C VAL A 42 2.92 1.56 7.99
N PRO A 43 2.90 1.40 9.33
CA PRO A 43 3.73 0.39 9.99
C PRO A 43 3.42 -1.01 9.47
N LYS A 44 4.47 -1.84 9.32
CA LYS A 44 4.32 -3.21 8.80
C LYS A 44 3.29 -4.04 9.57
N SER A 45 3.20 -3.84 10.88
CA SER A 45 2.23 -4.52 11.75
C SER A 45 0.78 -4.13 11.48
N ARG A 46 0.53 -2.97 10.87
CA ARG A 46 -0.82 -2.46 10.58
C ARG A 46 -1.30 -2.74 9.16
N LEU A 47 -0.45 -3.26 8.27
CA LEU A 47 -0.79 -3.42 6.85
C LEU A 47 -2.04 -4.30 6.63
N ALA A 48 -2.20 -5.35 7.44
CA ALA A 48 -3.35 -6.25 7.38
C ALA A 48 -4.64 -5.63 7.92
N ASP A 49 -4.53 -4.70 8.88
CA ASP A 49 -5.69 -4.07 9.52
C ASP A 49 -6.02 -2.69 8.92
N THR A 50 -5.27 -2.25 7.91
CA THR A 50 -5.47 -0.94 7.27
C THR A 50 -6.28 -1.11 5.98
N PRO A 51 -7.59 -0.80 6.00
CA PRO A 51 -8.41 -0.85 4.80
C PRO A 51 -8.01 0.26 3.82
N LEU A 52 -8.02 -0.06 2.54
CA LEU A 52 -7.95 0.92 1.47
C LEU A 52 -9.26 1.71 1.44
N ALA A 53 -9.17 2.98 1.09
CA ALA A 53 -10.29 3.88 0.91
C ALA A 53 -10.24 4.48 -0.50
N ASN A 54 -11.41 4.86 -1.00
CA ASN A 54 -11.52 5.51 -2.31
C ASN A 54 -10.73 6.83 -2.29
N GLY A 55 -9.93 7.06 -3.32
CA GLY A 55 -9.06 8.23 -3.45
C GLY A 55 -7.70 8.11 -2.75
N ASP A 56 -7.40 6.98 -2.09
CA ASP A 56 -6.08 6.79 -1.47
C ASP A 56 -4.95 6.89 -2.49
N ARG A 57 -3.85 7.50 -2.04
CA ARG A 57 -2.57 7.54 -2.74
C ARG A 57 -1.59 6.66 -1.99
N ILE A 58 -1.15 5.59 -2.64
CA ILE A 58 -0.23 4.61 -2.10
C ILE A 58 1.11 4.72 -2.80
N GLU A 59 2.17 4.94 -2.04
CA GLU A 59 3.54 4.92 -2.55
C GLU A 59 4.28 3.72 -1.97
N VAL A 60 4.92 2.95 -2.85
CA VAL A 60 5.79 1.83 -2.50
C VAL A 60 7.22 2.34 -2.56
N VAL A 61 7.77 2.69 -1.41
CA VAL A 61 9.13 3.23 -1.32
C VAL A 61 10.12 2.13 -0.95
N ARG A 62 11.33 2.18 -1.52
CA ARG A 62 12.40 1.30 -1.06
C ARG A 62 12.76 1.70 0.36
N ALA A 63 12.82 0.71 1.25
CA ALA A 63 13.30 0.95 2.61
C ALA A 63 14.79 1.32 2.54
N VAL A 64 15.12 2.59 2.77
CA VAL A 64 16.51 3.04 2.98
C VAL A 64 16.93 2.63 4.40
N GLY A 65 17.48 1.44 4.51
CA GLY A 65 18.17 1.02 5.73
C GLY A 65 19.55 1.67 5.76
N GLY A 66 19.69 2.74 6.55
CA GLY A 66 21.00 3.24 6.97
C GLY A 66 21.62 2.26 7.96
N GLY A 67 22.76 1.70 7.57
CA GLY A 67 23.70 0.94 8.38
C GLY A 67 25.07 1.10 7.74
#